data_AF-A0A9C9Z849-F1
#
_entry.id   AF-A0A9C9Z849-F1
#
_cell.length_a   1.000
_cell.length_b   1.000
_cell.length_c   1.000
_cell.angle_alpha   90.00
_cell.angle_beta   90.00
_cell.angle_gamma   90.00
#
_symmetry.space_group_name_H-M   'P 1'
#
loop_
_entity.id
_entity.type
_entity.pdbx_description
1 polymer ?
#
loop_
_entity_poly.entity_id
_entity_poly.type
_entity_poly.pdbx_seq_one_letter_code
_entity_poly.pdbx_strand_id
1 'polypeptide(L)'
;MKQWIKSGAPWVWLTAGSVSISIIMVVGLLAMIAVRGLSHFWPADVVMVEYEQTPGHIVSVMGEITEEELVPVQRVHDSGIQLQTDELEIGRQLFKVGNRDIGGFDFRWLVVPLIHDLKQPRDVVVLERTEWGNFYGFPHSVLENGQVVAQGDAAWQALQKSIARTTELREAIHDIEKSEIGYINGQMERLRLEEKGLDYRHEAAPLRRAEIAEERAILDAQYNQQQRKLTELYTAINRDSFKAETTSGQVVEIPLSKIIRAFQPNAMSMFEKIGHYVAKLWEFVSEDPREANTEGGIFPAIFGT
;
A
#
# COMPACT_ATOMS: atom_id res chain seq x y z
N MET A 1 4.04 20.25 -59.64
CA MET A 1 2.93 19.86 -58.74
C MET A 1 2.14 18.63 -59.21
N LYS A 2 1.48 18.61 -60.39
CA LYS A 2 0.68 17.45 -60.84
C LYS A 2 1.47 16.12 -60.94
N GLN A 3 2.75 16.16 -61.32
CA GLN A 3 3.61 14.96 -61.38
C GLN A 3 3.98 14.41 -59.98
N TRP A 4 4.18 15.28 -59.00
CA TRP A 4 4.50 14.89 -57.62
C TRP A 4 3.31 14.23 -56.92
N ILE A 5 2.09 14.73 -57.17
CA ILE A 5 0.87 14.10 -56.67
C ILE A 5 0.62 12.74 -57.33
N LYS A 6 0.92 12.61 -58.63
CA LYS A 6 0.81 11.34 -59.37
C LYS A 6 1.89 10.31 -58.99
N SER A 7 3.01 10.72 -58.39
CA SER A 7 4.10 9.78 -58.03
C SER A 7 3.85 9.01 -56.74
N GLY A 8 2.76 9.28 -56.02
CA GLY A 8 2.44 8.61 -54.75
C GLY A 8 3.26 9.09 -53.55
N ALA A 9 4.36 9.81 -53.79
CA ALA A 9 5.25 10.32 -52.75
C ALA A 9 4.54 11.13 -51.65
N PRO A 10 3.58 12.03 -51.93
CA PRO A 10 2.88 12.78 -50.88
C PRO A 10 2.12 11.86 -49.91
N TRP A 11 1.54 10.77 -50.41
CA TRP A 11 0.81 9.81 -49.60
C TRP A 11 1.75 9.00 -48.71
N VAL A 12 2.95 8.67 -49.20
CA VAL A 12 4.00 8.01 -48.40
C VAL A 12 4.50 8.93 -47.27
N TRP A 13 4.73 10.22 -47.56
CA TRP A 13 5.11 11.18 -46.53
C TRP A 13 3.99 11.41 -45.50
N LEU A 14 2.73 11.41 -45.95
CA LEU A 14 1.57 11.56 -45.07
C LEU A 14 1.39 10.32 -44.17
N THR A 15 1.55 9.11 -44.69
CA THR A 15 1.48 7.89 -43.86
C THR A 15 2.66 7.79 -42.90
N ALA A 16 3.90 8.05 -43.36
CA ALA A 16 5.07 8.09 -42.49
C ALA A 16 4.95 9.15 -41.39
N GLY A 17 4.44 10.34 -41.74
CA GLY A 17 4.13 11.41 -40.78
C GLY A 17 3.06 11.01 -39.78
N SER A 18 1.97 10.39 -40.24
CA SER A 18 0.87 9.94 -39.38
C SER A 18 1.31 8.83 -38.42
N VAL A 19 2.13 7.88 -38.88
CA VAL A 19 2.73 6.84 -38.04
C VAL A 19 3.67 7.45 -37.01
N SER A 20 4.52 8.40 -37.41
CA SER A 20 5.43 9.07 -36.48
C SER A 20 4.68 9.83 -35.39
N ILE A 21 3.63 10.57 -35.75
CA ILE A 21 2.74 11.25 -34.79
C ILE A 21 2.07 10.23 -33.87
N SER A 22 1.60 9.11 -34.41
CA SER A 22 0.97 8.05 -33.61
C SER A 22 1.94 7.45 -32.58
N ILE A 23 3.21 7.20 -32.97
CA ILE A 23 4.24 6.72 -32.05
C ILE A 23 4.54 7.78 -30.98
N ILE A 24 4.69 9.05 -31.35
CA ILE A 24 4.91 10.13 -30.39
C ILE A 24 3.74 10.25 -29.41
N MET A 25 2.49 10.14 -29.88
CA MET A 25 1.31 10.16 -29.02
C MET A 25 1.28 8.97 -28.07
N VAL A 26 1.56 7.76 -28.54
CA VAL A 26 1.59 6.55 -27.70
C VAL A 26 2.70 6.65 -26.66
N VAL A 27 3.92 7.01 -27.06
CA VAL A 27 5.04 7.20 -26.13
C VAL A 27 4.75 8.33 -25.14
N GLY A 28 4.16 9.43 -25.60
CA GLY A 28 3.75 10.55 -24.76
C GLY A 28 2.69 10.16 -23.73
N LEU A 29 1.69 9.39 -24.13
CA LEU A 29 0.66 8.87 -23.23
C LEU A 29 1.25 7.90 -22.21
N LEU A 30 2.09 6.95 -22.64
CA LEU A 30 2.77 6.02 -21.74
C LEU A 30 3.68 6.75 -20.76
N ALA A 31 4.43 7.75 -21.22
CA ALA A 31 5.26 8.59 -20.35
C ALA A 31 4.42 9.38 -19.35
N MET A 32 3.28 9.94 -19.77
CA MET A 32 2.37 10.65 -18.86
C MET A 32 1.79 9.72 -17.79
N ILE A 33 1.35 8.52 -18.17
CA ILE A 33 0.85 7.51 -17.23
C ILE A 33 1.97 7.08 -16.29
N ALA A 34 3.17 6.83 -16.81
CA ALA A 34 4.33 6.45 -16.01
C ALA A 34 4.67 7.53 -14.99
N VAL A 35 4.82 8.81 -15.39
CA VAL A 35 5.13 9.91 -14.46
C VAL A 35 4.06 10.05 -13.37
N ARG A 36 2.78 9.90 -13.72
CA ARG A 36 1.67 9.99 -12.76
C ARG A 36 1.59 8.80 -11.80
N GLY A 37 1.87 7.59 -12.26
CA GLY A 37 1.81 6.38 -11.44
C GLY A 37 3.08 6.19 -10.60
N LEU A 38 4.24 6.46 -11.20
CA LEU A 38 5.53 6.24 -10.56
C LEU A 38 5.79 7.18 -9.40
N SER A 39 5.25 8.40 -9.41
CA SER A 39 5.42 9.34 -8.28
C SER A 39 4.85 8.82 -6.97
N HIS A 40 3.89 7.89 -7.01
CA HIS A 40 3.28 7.30 -5.81
C HIS A 40 4.26 6.49 -4.95
N PHE A 41 5.33 5.95 -5.55
CA PHE A 41 6.33 5.15 -4.84
C PHE A 41 7.41 6.00 -4.16
N TRP A 42 7.41 7.32 -4.37
CA TRP A 42 8.39 8.21 -3.78
C TRP A 42 8.09 8.45 -2.30
N PRO A 43 9.06 8.27 -1.37
CA PRO A 43 8.87 8.59 0.04
C PRO A 43 8.92 10.12 0.23
N ALA A 44 7.76 10.75 0.03
CA ALA A 44 7.57 12.19 0.21
C ALA A 44 7.82 12.59 1.67
N ASP A 45 8.29 13.83 1.85
CA ASP A 45 8.49 14.37 3.19
C ASP A 45 7.13 14.60 3.87
N VAL A 46 7.05 14.26 5.15
CA VAL A 46 5.87 14.45 5.97
C VAL A 46 6.00 15.78 6.70
N VAL A 47 5.03 16.66 6.49
CA VAL A 47 4.95 17.95 7.18
C VAL A 47 4.00 17.84 8.37
N MET A 48 4.28 18.62 9.40
CA MET A 48 3.37 18.90 10.50
C MET A 48 3.06 20.40 10.46
N VAL A 49 1.79 20.76 10.58
CA VAL A 49 1.32 22.14 10.59
C VAL A 49 0.31 22.35 11.70
N GLU A 50 0.21 23.58 12.17
CA GLU A 50 -0.93 24.05 12.95
C GLU A 50 -1.96 24.67 11.99
N TYR A 51 -3.21 24.21 12.04
CA TYR A 51 -4.26 24.67 11.14
C TYR A 51 -5.38 25.32 11.93
N GLU A 52 -5.69 26.58 11.64
CA GLU A 52 -6.83 27.28 12.22
C GLU A 52 -8.12 26.90 11.49
N GLN A 53 -8.81 25.87 12.00
CA GLN A 53 -10.02 25.35 11.36
C GLN A 53 -11.21 26.29 11.50
N THR A 54 -11.31 26.95 12.65
CA THR A 54 -12.25 28.04 12.92
C THR A 54 -11.54 29.08 13.80
N PRO A 55 -12.00 30.35 13.85
CA PRO A 55 -11.35 31.40 14.62
C PRO A 55 -11.05 30.97 16.07
N GLY A 56 -9.77 30.89 16.43
CA GLY A 56 -9.29 30.48 17.76
C GLY A 56 -9.28 28.96 18.03
N HIS A 57 -9.63 28.12 17.05
CA HIS A 57 -9.54 26.66 17.16
C HIS A 57 -8.46 26.12 16.23
N ILE A 58 -7.29 25.88 16.81
CA ILE A 58 -6.10 25.36 16.13
C ILE A 58 -6.02 23.85 16.32
N VAL A 59 -5.79 23.12 15.24
CA VAL A 59 -5.57 21.67 15.24
C VAL A 59 -4.23 21.36 14.59
N SER A 60 -3.49 20.37 15.14
CA SER A 60 -2.26 19.90 14.51
C SER A 60 -2.58 18.88 13.41
N VAL A 61 -2.11 19.14 12.20
CA VAL A 61 -2.28 18.26 11.04
C VAL A 61 -0.92 17.77 10.58
N MET A 62 -0.82 16.47 10.29
CA MET A 62 0.38 15.85 9.73
C MET A 62 0.02 15.01 8.51
N GLY A 63 0.85 15.12 7.49
CA GLY A 63 0.68 14.38 6.25
C GLY A 63 1.67 14.80 5.17
N GLU A 64 1.48 14.25 3.98
CA GLU A 64 2.25 14.58 2.79
C GLU A 64 1.46 15.59 1.95
N ILE A 65 2.12 16.62 1.42
CA ILE A 65 1.46 17.54 0.47
C ILE A 65 1.44 16.87 -0.90
N THR A 66 0.24 16.55 -1.40
CA THR A 66 0.07 15.83 -2.66
C THR A 66 -0.38 16.71 -3.82
N GLU A 67 -1.06 17.82 -3.53
CA GLU A 67 -1.57 18.74 -4.55
C GLU A 67 -1.60 20.17 -4.00
N GLU A 68 -1.37 21.14 -4.88
CA GLU A 68 -1.53 22.56 -4.57
C GLU A 68 -2.34 23.20 -5.69
N GLU A 69 -3.32 24.04 -5.33
CA GLU A 69 -4.12 24.76 -6.32
C GLU A 69 -4.52 26.16 -5.83
N LEU A 70 -4.79 27.04 -6.79
CA LEU A 70 -5.42 28.33 -6.57
C LEU A 70 -6.91 28.19 -6.86
N VAL A 71 -7.74 28.65 -5.94
CA VAL A 71 -9.21 28.65 -6.09
C VAL A 71 -9.77 30.04 -5.86
N PRO A 72 -10.89 30.41 -6.50
CA PRO A 72 -11.57 31.66 -6.19
C PRO A 72 -11.91 31.73 -4.71
N VAL A 73 -11.71 32.89 -4.07
CA VAL A 73 -12.00 33.09 -2.64
C VAL A 73 -13.45 32.74 -2.31
N GLN A 74 -14.39 33.01 -3.23
CA GLN A 74 -15.79 32.61 -3.10
C GLN A 74 -15.97 31.10 -2.85
N ARG A 75 -15.18 30.24 -3.49
CA ARG A 75 -15.27 28.77 -3.29
C ARG A 75 -14.91 28.37 -1.87
N VAL A 76 -13.98 29.08 -1.23
CA VAL A 76 -13.59 28.85 0.16
C VAL A 76 -14.67 29.34 1.14
N HIS A 77 -15.29 30.49 0.84
CA HIS A 77 -16.46 30.96 1.59
C HIS A 77 -17.64 29.99 1.49
N ASP A 78 -17.90 29.45 0.29
CA ASP A 78 -18.97 28.48 0.05
C ASP A 78 -18.74 27.15 0.80
N SER A 79 -17.48 26.80 1.12
CA SER A 79 -17.16 25.67 2.01
C SER A 79 -17.28 25.99 3.50
N GLY A 80 -17.74 27.19 3.85
CA GLY A 80 -17.97 27.62 5.24
C GLY A 80 -16.78 28.30 5.92
N ILE A 81 -15.66 28.52 5.21
CA ILE A 81 -14.47 29.17 5.75
C ILE A 81 -14.51 30.65 5.39
N GLN A 82 -14.67 31.52 6.38
CA GLN A 82 -14.73 32.97 6.17
C GLN A 82 -13.34 33.59 6.27
N LEU A 83 -12.79 34.04 5.14
CA LEU A 83 -11.50 34.72 5.06
C LEU A 83 -11.69 36.22 4.85
N GLN A 84 -10.91 37.03 5.57
CA GLN A 84 -10.82 38.47 5.31
C GLN A 84 -9.61 38.72 4.41
N THR A 85 -9.84 38.83 3.10
CA THR A 85 -8.79 39.10 2.11
C THR A 85 -9.36 39.91 0.93
N ASP A 86 -8.53 40.76 0.34
CA ASP A 86 -8.85 41.50 -0.89
C ASP A 86 -8.47 40.71 -2.16
N GLU A 87 -7.87 39.53 -2.00
CA GLU A 87 -7.46 38.67 -3.12
C GLU A 87 -8.66 38.00 -3.80
N LEU A 88 -8.58 37.79 -5.13
CA LEU A 88 -9.62 37.12 -5.91
C LEU A 88 -9.52 35.60 -5.83
N GLU A 89 -8.29 35.09 -5.69
CA GLU A 89 -7.96 33.68 -5.61
C GLU A 89 -7.08 33.43 -4.39
N ILE A 90 -7.15 32.22 -3.84
CA ILE A 90 -6.39 31.82 -2.68
C ILE A 90 -5.85 30.40 -2.85
N GLY A 91 -4.65 30.17 -2.32
CA GLY A 91 -4.03 28.85 -2.32
C GLY A 91 -4.68 27.89 -1.34
N ARG A 92 -4.85 26.64 -1.77
CA ARG A 92 -5.09 25.50 -0.87
C ARG A 92 -4.18 24.33 -1.24
N GLN A 93 -3.84 23.54 -0.24
CA GLN A 93 -2.98 22.38 -0.35
C GLN A 93 -3.75 21.13 0.08
N LEU A 94 -3.65 20.05 -0.69
CA LEU A 94 -4.18 18.74 -0.35
C LEU A 94 -3.13 17.98 0.44
N PHE A 95 -3.45 17.69 1.69
CA PHE A 95 -2.63 16.86 2.56
C PHE A 95 -3.18 15.43 2.50
N LYS A 96 -2.33 14.47 2.12
CA LYS A 96 -2.56 13.06 2.40
C LYS A 96 -2.27 12.82 3.88
N VAL A 97 -3.31 12.89 4.69
CA VAL A 97 -3.26 12.61 6.12
C VAL A 97 -3.35 11.10 6.35
N GLY A 98 -2.79 10.64 7.47
CA GLY A 98 -2.79 9.23 7.84
C GLY A 98 -3.81 8.94 8.93
N ASN A 99 -3.67 7.78 9.56
CA ASN A 99 -4.41 7.40 10.77
C ASN A 99 -5.93 7.37 10.54
N ARG A 100 -6.40 6.75 9.44
CA ARG A 100 -7.83 6.69 9.07
C ARG A 100 -8.73 6.14 10.18
N ASP A 101 -8.21 5.20 10.96
CA ASP A 101 -8.85 4.61 12.15
C ASP A 101 -9.10 5.62 13.30
N ILE A 102 -8.43 6.77 13.28
CA ILE A 102 -8.58 7.85 14.28
C ILE A 102 -9.29 9.05 13.66
N GLY A 103 -8.79 9.51 12.52
CA GLY A 103 -9.21 10.75 11.87
C GLY A 103 -10.35 10.60 10.87
N GLY A 104 -10.66 9.38 10.42
CA GLY A 104 -11.75 9.05 9.49
C GLY A 104 -11.55 9.46 8.03
N PHE A 105 -10.46 10.16 7.70
CA PHE A 105 -10.19 10.69 6.35
C PHE A 105 -8.71 10.48 6.00
N ASP A 106 -8.42 10.30 4.71
CA ASP A 106 -7.04 10.19 4.18
C ASP A 106 -6.54 11.44 3.51
N PHE A 107 -7.45 12.36 3.19
CA PHE A 107 -7.13 13.58 2.48
C PHE A 107 -7.85 14.77 3.13
N ARG A 108 -7.14 15.87 3.29
CA ARG A 108 -7.69 17.14 3.78
C ARG A 108 -7.16 18.30 2.96
N TRP A 109 -8.06 19.13 2.46
CA TRP A 109 -7.72 20.42 1.89
C TRP A 109 -7.49 21.44 3.00
N LEU A 110 -6.30 22.04 3.04
CA LEU A 110 -5.95 23.11 3.96
C LEU A 110 -5.77 24.42 3.17
N VAL A 111 -6.43 25.48 3.61
CA VAL A 111 -6.33 26.81 2.99
C VAL A 111 -5.07 27.50 3.51
N VAL A 112 -4.17 27.90 2.60
CA VAL A 112 -2.79 28.30 2.93
C VAL A 112 -2.70 29.42 3.98
N PRO A 113 -3.50 30.50 3.94
CA PRO A 113 -3.48 31.55 4.97
C PRO A 113 -3.77 31.07 6.41
N LEU A 114 -4.45 29.93 6.56
CA LEU A 114 -4.81 29.36 7.86
C LEU A 114 -3.82 28.29 8.33
N ILE A 115 -2.73 28.06 7.57
CA ILE A 115 -1.64 27.16 7.91
C ILE A 115 -0.57 27.95 8.65
N HIS A 116 -0.18 27.44 9.80
CA HIS A 116 0.83 28.01 10.69
C HIS A 116 1.87 26.95 11.07
N ASP A 117 3.04 27.41 11.53
CA ASP A 117 4.11 26.59 12.11
C ASP A 117 4.46 25.32 11.30
N LEU A 118 4.69 25.47 10.00
CA LEU A 118 5.08 24.36 9.14
C LEU A 118 6.44 23.81 9.56
N LYS A 119 6.44 22.53 9.96
CA LYS A 119 7.60 21.77 10.41
C LYS A 119 7.76 20.49 9.59
N GLN A 120 9.01 20.04 9.46
CA GLN A 120 9.37 18.73 8.91
C GLN A 120 10.17 17.96 9.96
N PRO A 121 9.50 17.33 10.94
CA PRO A 121 10.17 16.60 12.01
C PRO A 121 10.99 15.44 11.44
N ARG A 122 12.27 15.32 11.79
CA ARG A 122 13.14 14.28 11.22
C ARG A 122 12.77 12.88 11.72
N ASP A 123 12.25 12.79 12.92
CA ASP A 123 11.90 11.57 13.63
C ASP A 123 10.48 11.05 13.32
N VAL A 124 9.73 11.74 12.46
CA VAL A 124 8.41 11.30 12.01
C VAL A 124 8.50 9.93 11.34
N VAL A 125 7.68 9.01 11.80
CA VAL A 125 7.57 7.65 11.27
C VAL A 125 6.32 7.54 10.42
N VAL A 126 6.51 6.98 9.23
CA VAL A 126 5.43 6.45 8.39
C VAL A 126 5.39 4.94 8.61
N LEU A 127 4.26 4.43 9.10
CA LEU A 127 3.99 2.98 9.11
C LEU A 127 3.03 2.68 7.97
N GLU A 128 3.49 1.88 7.03
CA GLU A 128 2.60 1.30 6.03
C GLU A 128 1.89 0.10 6.65
N ARG A 129 0.56 0.15 6.66
CA ARG A 129 -0.28 -0.85 7.32
C ARG A 129 -1.07 -1.65 6.29
N THR A 130 -1.46 -2.86 6.68
CA THR A 130 -2.34 -3.71 5.87
C THR A 130 -3.76 -3.15 5.76
N GLU A 131 -4.18 -2.37 6.76
CA GLU A 131 -5.52 -1.79 6.89
C GLU A 131 -5.40 -0.31 7.30
N TRP A 132 -6.42 0.50 7.00
CA TRP A 132 -6.55 1.89 7.46
C TRP A 132 -5.46 2.86 6.97
N GLY A 133 -4.82 2.54 5.84
CA GLY A 133 -3.79 3.38 5.22
C GLY A 133 -2.55 3.60 6.09
N ASN A 134 -1.72 4.54 5.66
CA ASN A 134 -0.50 4.91 6.37
C ASN A 134 -0.82 5.46 7.76
N PHE A 135 0.00 5.10 8.74
CA PHE A 135 0.07 5.79 10.01
C PHE A 135 1.21 6.82 10.00
N TYR A 136 0.93 8.03 10.48
CA TYR A 136 1.94 9.06 10.74
C TYR A 136 1.98 9.42 12.22
N GLY A 137 3.18 9.44 12.79
CA GLY A 137 3.40 9.83 14.18
C GLY A 137 4.85 9.67 14.60
N PHE A 138 5.09 9.59 15.91
CA PHE A 138 6.42 9.50 16.50
C PHE A 138 6.63 8.17 17.23
N PRO A 139 7.86 7.60 17.22
CA PRO A 139 8.14 6.39 17.96
C PRO A 139 7.96 6.60 19.46
N HIS A 140 7.18 5.72 20.10
CA HIS A 140 7.07 5.71 21.55
C HIS A 140 7.77 4.49 22.15
N SER A 141 7.30 3.27 21.85
CA SER A 141 7.88 2.03 22.41
C SER A 141 7.55 0.79 21.60
N VAL A 142 8.40 -0.23 21.69
CA VAL A 142 8.13 -1.59 21.16
C VAL A 142 7.82 -2.52 22.33
N LEU A 143 6.82 -3.38 22.13
CA LEU A 143 6.37 -4.35 23.12
C LEU A 143 6.53 -5.76 22.57
N GLU A 144 6.97 -6.69 23.42
CA GLU A 144 6.90 -8.13 23.19
C GLU A 144 6.00 -8.76 24.25
N ASN A 145 4.94 -9.46 23.86
CA ASN A 145 3.95 -10.03 24.78
C ASN A 145 3.40 -8.99 25.79
N GLY A 146 3.19 -7.76 25.34
CA GLY A 146 2.70 -6.66 26.18
C GLY A 146 3.73 -6.05 27.14
N GLN A 147 4.99 -6.50 27.12
CA GLN A 147 6.08 -5.92 27.91
C GLN A 147 6.92 -4.98 27.04
N VAL A 148 7.19 -3.78 27.54
CA VAL A 148 8.04 -2.81 26.85
C VAL A 148 9.48 -3.33 26.79
N VAL A 149 10.00 -3.56 25.59
CA VAL A 149 11.38 -4.00 25.35
C VAL A 149 12.29 -2.87 24.89
N ALA A 150 11.73 -1.80 24.35
CA ALA A 150 12.45 -0.59 23.95
C ALA A 150 11.52 0.64 23.99
N GLN A 151 12.06 1.80 24.34
CA GLN A 151 11.34 3.07 24.42
C GLN A 151 12.25 4.24 24.01
N GLY A 152 11.66 5.35 23.58
CA GLY A 152 12.38 6.57 23.20
C GLY A 152 13.30 6.31 21.99
N ASP A 153 14.53 6.81 22.04
CA ASP A 153 15.50 6.71 20.95
C ASP A 153 15.77 5.26 20.49
N ALA A 154 15.68 4.30 21.41
CA ALA A 154 15.89 2.88 21.10
C ALA A 154 14.68 2.23 20.39
N ALA A 155 13.50 2.84 20.47
CA ALA A 155 12.26 2.27 19.93
C ALA A 155 12.35 2.11 18.40
N TRP A 156 13.00 3.03 17.70
CA TRP A 156 13.15 2.97 16.24
C TRP A 156 13.94 1.73 15.78
N GLN A 157 15.09 1.47 16.40
CA GLN A 157 15.92 0.32 16.04
C GLN A 157 15.24 -1.01 16.40
N ALA A 158 14.56 -1.05 17.55
CA ALA A 158 13.77 -2.21 17.94
C ALA A 158 12.60 -2.46 16.96
N LEU A 159 11.92 -1.41 16.50
CA LEU A 159 10.83 -1.51 15.53
C LEU A 159 11.31 -2.15 14.23
N GLN A 160 12.43 -1.66 13.67
CA GLN A 160 13.00 -2.21 12.44
C GLN A 160 13.32 -3.70 12.57
N LYS A 161 13.87 -4.12 13.71
CA LYS A 161 14.14 -5.55 14.00
C LYS A 161 12.85 -6.37 14.10
N SER A 162 11.83 -5.86 14.78
CA SER A 162 10.53 -6.55 14.91
C SER A 162 9.80 -6.64 13.56
N ILE A 163 9.91 -5.63 12.70
CA ILE A 163 9.37 -5.68 11.33
C ILE A 163 10.08 -6.75 10.51
N ALA A 164 11.41 -6.80 10.52
CA ALA A 164 12.17 -7.83 9.79
C ALA A 164 11.74 -9.26 10.20
N ARG A 165 11.64 -9.52 11.51
CA ARG A 165 11.12 -10.79 12.06
C ARG A 165 9.69 -11.06 11.59
N THR A 166 8.82 -10.05 11.60
CA THR A 166 7.41 -10.19 11.19
C THR A 166 7.32 -10.51 9.70
N THR A 167 8.17 -9.92 8.86
CA THR A 167 8.25 -10.22 7.43
C THR A 167 8.63 -11.67 7.19
N GLU A 168 9.68 -12.18 7.84
CA GLU A 168 10.08 -13.60 7.74
C GLU A 168 8.95 -14.55 8.17
N LEU A 169 8.25 -14.24 9.27
CA LEU A 169 7.12 -15.03 9.73
C LEU A 169 5.95 -15.00 8.74
N ARG A 170 5.69 -13.83 8.12
CA ARG A 170 4.63 -13.66 7.13
C ARG A 170 4.93 -14.45 5.86
N GLU A 171 6.17 -14.45 5.39
CA GLU A 171 6.62 -15.27 4.26
C GLU A 171 6.46 -16.77 4.57
N ALA A 172 6.89 -17.23 5.74
CA ALA A 172 6.72 -18.63 6.15
C ALA A 172 5.24 -19.07 6.24
N ILE A 173 4.36 -18.19 6.74
CA ILE A 173 2.91 -18.44 6.75
C ILE A 173 2.40 -18.55 5.32
N HIS A 174 2.76 -17.58 4.46
CA HIS A 174 2.32 -17.55 3.07
C HIS A 174 2.75 -18.80 2.29
N ASP A 175 3.99 -19.26 2.47
CA ASP A 175 4.51 -20.45 1.80
C ASP A 175 3.75 -21.72 2.20
N ILE A 176 3.45 -21.89 3.49
CA ILE A 176 2.68 -23.04 3.97
C ILE A 176 1.25 -23.00 3.41
N GLU A 177 0.60 -21.83 3.43
CA GLU A 177 -0.77 -21.68 2.94
C GLU A 177 -0.88 -21.90 1.43
N LYS A 178 -0.03 -21.22 0.65
CA LYS A 178 -0.10 -21.22 -0.82
C LYS A 178 0.48 -22.49 -1.42
N SER A 179 1.61 -22.97 -0.91
CA SER A 179 2.33 -24.09 -1.50
C SER A 179 1.95 -25.43 -0.87
N GLU A 180 2.17 -25.60 0.44
CA GLU A 180 2.01 -26.90 1.09
C GLU A 180 0.54 -27.30 1.21
N ILE A 181 -0.29 -26.43 1.80
CA ILE A 181 -1.73 -26.66 1.93
C ILE A 181 -2.40 -26.61 0.56
N GLY A 182 -1.99 -25.70 -0.32
CA GLY A 182 -2.46 -25.64 -1.71
C GLY A 182 -2.26 -26.97 -2.44
N TYR A 183 -1.07 -27.57 -2.34
CA TYR A 183 -0.80 -28.90 -2.90
C TYR A 183 -1.69 -29.98 -2.29
N ILE A 184 -1.78 -30.05 -0.96
CA ILE A 184 -2.61 -31.05 -0.26
C ILE A 184 -4.08 -30.95 -0.69
N ASN A 185 -4.62 -29.74 -0.74
CA ASN A 185 -6.00 -29.48 -1.19
C ASN A 185 -6.21 -29.94 -2.64
N GLY A 186 -5.26 -29.67 -3.53
CA GLY A 186 -5.31 -30.16 -4.91
C GLY A 186 -5.33 -31.69 -5.01
N GLN A 187 -4.53 -32.37 -4.19
CA GLN A 187 -4.51 -33.85 -4.14
C GLN A 187 -5.83 -34.39 -3.58
N MET A 188 -6.35 -33.81 -2.49
CA MET A 188 -7.62 -34.21 -1.89
C MET A 188 -8.79 -34.04 -2.88
N GLU A 189 -8.80 -32.94 -3.64
CA GLU A 189 -9.82 -32.71 -4.66
C GLU A 189 -9.73 -33.73 -5.80
N ARG A 190 -8.51 -34.08 -6.24
CA ARG A 190 -8.32 -35.15 -7.23
C ARG A 190 -8.89 -36.47 -6.74
N LEU A 191 -8.59 -36.87 -5.51
CA LEU A 191 -9.10 -38.11 -4.91
C LEU A 191 -10.62 -38.09 -4.77
N ARG A 192 -11.21 -36.94 -4.40
CA ARG A 192 -12.66 -36.76 -4.32
C ARG A 192 -13.34 -36.97 -5.68
N LEU A 193 -12.77 -36.41 -6.75
CA LEU A 193 -13.30 -36.58 -8.11
C LEU A 193 -13.14 -38.02 -8.61
N GLU A 194 -12.00 -38.66 -8.30
CA GLU A 194 -11.76 -40.06 -8.64
C GLU A 194 -12.76 -40.98 -7.96
N GLU A 195 -12.97 -40.81 -6.66
CA GLU A 195 -13.93 -41.56 -5.85
C GLU A 195 -15.36 -41.43 -6.41
N LYS A 196 -15.79 -40.22 -6.79
CA LYS A 196 -17.07 -39.98 -7.47
C LYS A 196 -17.17 -40.69 -8.83
N GLY A 197 -16.06 -40.80 -9.56
CA GLY A 197 -16.01 -41.53 -10.83
C GLY A 197 -16.15 -43.05 -10.67
N LEU A 198 -15.84 -43.61 -9.50
CA LEU A 198 -15.99 -45.04 -9.21
C LEU A 198 -17.45 -45.48 -9.06
N ASP A 199 -18.40 -44.56 -8.86
CA ASP A 199 -19.83 -44.86 -8.85
C ASP A 199 -20.32 -45.45 -10.19
N TYR A 200 -19.57 -45.20 -11.26
CA TYR A 200 -19.90 -45.67 -12.61
C TYR A 200 -19.12 -46.92 -13.05
N ARG A 201 -18.21 -47.47 -12.21
CA ARG A 201 -17.34 -48.62 -12.52
C ARG A 201 -17.53 -49.71 -11.46
N HIS A 202 -18.00 -50.90 -11.85
CA HIS A 202 -18.54 -51.88 -10.89
C HIS A 202 -17.50 -52.90 -10.38
N GLU A 203 -16.55 -53.35 -11.19
CA GLU A 203 -15.68 -54.49 -10.84
C GLU A 203 -14.45 -54.12 -10.01
N ALA A 204 -13.80 -52.97 -10.27
CA ALA A 204 -12.59 -52.53 -9.57
C ALA A 204 -12.84 -51.47 -8.47
N ALA A 205 -14.10 -51.08 -8.25
CA ALA A 205 -14.49 -50.00 -7.35
C ALA A 205 -14.09 -50.23 -5.87
N PRO A 206 -14.29 -51.42 -5.27
CA PRO A 206 -14.05 -51.60 -3.83
C PRO A 206 -12.58 -51.48 -3.44
N LEU A 207 -11.67 -52.10 -4.21
CA LEU A 207 -10.24 -52.03 -3.94
C LEU A 207 -9.72 -50.59 -4.08
N ARG A 208 -10.10 -49.89 -5.16
CA ARG A 208 -9.66 -48.51 -5.37
C ARG A 208 -10.22 -47.56 -4.31
N ARG A 209 -11.44 -47.76 -3.82
CA ARG A 209 -11.98 -46.97 -2.70
C ARG A 209 -11.17 -47.16 -1.41
N ALA A 210 -10.72 -48.37 -1.13
CA ALA A 210 -9.84 -48.64 0.02
C ALA A 210 -8.51 -47.91 -0.12
N GLU A 211 -7.87 -47.97 -1.30
CA GLU A 211 -6.62 -47.23 -1.58
C GLU A 211 -6.82 -45.71 -1.45
N ILE A 212 -7.90 -45.15 -2.01
CA ILE A 212 -8.21 -43.72 -1.88
C ILE A 212 -8.39 -43.32 -0.41
N ALA A 213 -9.01 -44.16 0.41
CA ALA A 213 -9.17 -43.90 1.84
C ALA A 213 -7.81 -43.85 2.57
N GLU A 214 -6.88 -44.75 2.22
CA GLU A 214 -5.51 -44.74 2.75
C GLU A 214 -4.73 -43.48 2.30
N GLU A 215 -4.79 -43.14 1.01
CA GLU A 215 -4.17 -41.92 0.48
C GLU A 215 -4.72 -40.65 1.15
N ARG A 216 -6.05 -40.59 1.37
CA ARG A 216 -6.71 -39.49 2.07
C ARG A 216 -6.23 -39.38 3.52
N ALA A 217 -6.14 -40.50 4.24
CA ALA A 217 -5.66 -40.51 5.63
C ALA A 217 -4.22 -39.97 5.75
N ILE A 218 -3.36 -40.23 4.76
CA ILE A 218 -2.00 -39.66 4.70
C ILE A 218 -2.05 -38.14 4.48
N LEU A 219 -2.85 -37.67 3.52
CA LEU A 219 -3.02 -36.24 3.24
C LEU A 219 -3.61 -35.49 4.45
N ASP A 220 -4.59 -36.07 5.13
CA ASP A 220 -5.18 -35.51 6.35
C ASP A 220 -4.13 -35.38 7.47
N ALA A 221 -3.26 -36.39 7.63
CA ALA A 221 -2.17 -36.32 8.59
C ALA A 221 -1.16 -35.21 8.25
N GLN A 222 -0.80 -35.04 6.97
CA GLN A 222 0.07 -33.96 6.50
C GLN A 222 -0.58 -32.60 6.71
N TYR A 223 -1.86 -32.44 6.36
CA TYR A 223 -2.62 -31.21 6.58
C TYR A 223 -2.61 -30.81 8.06
N ASN A 224 -2.91 -31.77 8.94
CA ASN A 224 -2.89 -31.54 10.39
C ASN A 224 -1.50 -31.14 10.91
N GLN A 225 -0.42 -31.63 10.32
CA GLN A 225 0.93 -31.19 10.66
C GLN A 225 1.14 -29.72 10.27
N GLN A 226 0.72 -29.31 9.06
CA GLN A 226 0.84 -27.92 8.63
C GLN A 226 -0.01 -26.97 9.47
N GLN A 227 -1.22 -27.40 9.85
CA GLN A 227 -2.09 -26.60 10.71
C GLN A 227 -1.46 -26.29 12.07
N ARG A 228 -0.70 -27.24 12.65
CA ARG A 228 0.05 -27.01 13.90
C ARG A 228 1.15 -25.98 13.71
N LYS A 229 1.94 -26.10 12.63
CA LYS A 229 2.99 -25.11 12.31
C LYS A 229 2.40 -23.71 12.11
N LEU A 230 1.29 -23.60 11.38
CA LEU A 230 0.61 -22.31 11.19
C LEU A 230 0.15 -21.72 12.52
N THR A 231 -0.39 -22.54 13.41
CA THR A 231 -0.81 -22.08 14.75
C THR A 231 0.38 -21.50 15.54
N GLU A 232 1.54 -22.15 15.48
CA GLU A 232 2.78 -21.67 16.11
C GLU A 232 3.26 -20.35 15.48
N LEU A 233 3.26 -20.25 14.15
CA LEU A 233 3.66 -19.05 13.42
C LEU A 233 2.72 -17.87 13.68
N TYR A 234 1.40 -18.09 13.70
CA TYR A 234 0.43 -17.05 14.03
C TYR A 234 0.54 -16.59 15.49
N THR A 235 0.92 -17.49 16.40
CA THR A 235 1.23 -17.10 17.78
C THR A 235 2.49 -16.23 17.81
N ALA A 236 3.52 -16.60 17.05
CA ALA A 236 4.78 -15.87 16.98
C ALA A 236 4.66 -14.49 16.34
N ILE A 237 3.86 -14.34 15.27
CA ILE A 237 3.71 -13.07 14.54
C ILE A 237 2.87 -12.05 15.32
N ASN A 238 1.93 -12.51 16.15
CA ASN A 238 1.08 -11.64 16.99
C ASN A 238 1.71 -11.27 18.34
N ARG A 239 2.96 -11.69 18.59
CA ARG A 239 3.69 -11.41 19.83
C ARG A 239 3.99 -9.92 20.03
N ASP A 240 4.29 -9.21 18.95
CA ASP A 240 4.91 -7.88 19.02
C ASP A 240 3.89 -6.78 18.69
N SER A 241 3.96 -5.66 19.42
CA SER A 241 3.23 -4.42 19.08
C SER A 241 4.13 -3.19 19.17
N PHE A 242 3.77 -2.14 18.44
CA PHE A 242 4.46 -0.85 18.44
C PHE A 242 3.52 0.24 18.92
N LYS A 243 3.97 1.03 19.88
CA LYS A 243 3.30 2.25 20.30
C LYS A 243 3.91 3.44 19.60
N ALA A 244 3.05 4.28 19.05
CA ALA A 244 3.41 5.54 18.43
C ALA A 244 2.52 6.67 18.94
N GLU A 245 3.09 7.87 19.04
CA GLU A 245 2.37 9.08 19.42
C GLU A 245 1.89 9.82 18.17
N THR A 246 0.60 10.16 18.12
CA THR A 246 0.02 10.95 17.04
C THR A 246 0.31 12.44 17.24
N THR A 247 -0.02 13.27 16.25
CA THR A 247 0.09 14.74 16.40
C THR A 247 -0.81 15.37 17.45
N SER A 248 -1.86 14.66 17.89
CA SER A 248 -2.71 15.08 18.99
C SER A 248 -2.17 14.68 20.37
N GLY A 249 -1.00 14.04 20.43
CA GLY A 249 -0.40 13.50 21.66
C GLY A 249 -1.01 12.18 22.12
N GLN A 250 -1.87 11.55 21.31
CA GLN A 250 -2.45 10.25 21.63
C GLN A 250 -1.44 9.14 21.35
N VAL A 251 -1.18 8.28 22.32
CA VAL A 251 -0.37 7.07 22.11
C VAL A 251 -1.26 5.92 21.66
N VAL A 252 -0.95 5.35 20.49
CA VAL A 252 -1.71 4.28 19.85
C VAL A 252 -0.83 3.04 19.74
N GLU A 253 -1.39 1.88 20.12
CA GLU A 253 -0.73 0.58 19.99
C GLU A 253 -1.16 -0.13 18.71
N ILE A 254 -0.19 -0.51 17.88
CA ILE A 254 -0.39 -1.10 16.57
C ILE A 254 0.31 -2.47 16.55
N PRO A 255 -0.41 -3.58 16.30
CA PRO A 255 0.21 -4.90 16.17
C PRO A 255 1.23 -4.92 15.02
N LEU A 256 2.42 -5.49 15.25
CA LEU A 256 3.44 -5.61 14.20
C LEU A 256 2.95 -6.45 13.02
N SER A 257 2.10 -7.47 13.26
CA SER A 257 1.49 -8.28 12.22
C SER A 257 0.72 -7.47 11.18
N LYS A 258 0.22 -6.28 11.54
CA LYS A 258 -0.48 -5.34 10.65
C LYS A 258 0.43 -4.30 9.98
N ILE A 259 1.71 -4.26 10.33
CA ILE A 259 2.70 -3.34 9.75
C ILE A 259 3.47 -4.06 8.63
N ILE A 260 3.50 -3.45 7.45
CA ILE A 260 4.24 -3.92 6.28
C ILE A 260 5.68 -3.42 6.38
N ARG A 261 5.83 -2.11 6.62
CA ARG A 261 7.14 -1.46 6.82
C ARG A 261 6.99 -0.19 7.62
N ALA A 262 8.12 0.29 8.15
CA ALA A 262 8.24 1.58 8.80
C ALA A 262 9.43 2.34 8.21
N PHE A 263 9.27 3.63 7.97
CA PHE A 263 10.35 4.49 7.47
C PHE A 263 10.22 5.94 7.97
N GLN A 264 11.34 6.67 7.99
CA GLN A 264 11.40 8.09 8.40
C GLN A 264 11.80 8.94 7.19
N PRO A 265 10.85 9.38 6.35
CA PRO A 265 11.17 10.01 5.06
C PRO A 265 11.98 11.30 5.22
N ASN A 266 11.69 12.08 6.26
CA ASN A 266 12.40 13.33 6.56
C ASN A 266 13.83 13.11 7.08
N ALA A 267 14.16 11.90 7.56
CA ALA A 267 15.53 11.55 7.97
C ALA A 267 16.36 11.02 6.80
N MET A 268 15.72 10.56 5.73
CA MET A 268 16.40 9.91 4.60
C MET A 268 17.23 10.90 3.78
N SER A 269 18.43 10.47 3.45
CA SER A 269 19.20 11.02 2.34
C SER A 269 18.54 10.72 1.00
N MET A 270 18.93 11.46 -0.04
CA MET A 270 18.46 11.23 -1.42
C MET A 270 18.72 9.79 -1.88
N PHE A 271 19.86 9.18 -1.50
CA PHE A 271 20.18 7.80 -1.87
C PHE A 271 19.26 6.78 -1.19
N GLU A 272 18.91 7.00 0.08
CA GLU A 272 17.94 6.15 0.79
C GLU A 272 16.54 6.28 0.18
N LYS A 273 16.13 7.50 -0.22
CA LYS A 273 14.86 7.71 -0.94
C LYS A 273 14.82 6.95 -2.27
N ILE A 274 15.90 7.00 -3.05
CA ILE A 274 16.03 6.25 -4.30
C ILE A 274 15.97 4.73 -4.04
N GLY A 275 16.68 4.24 -3.03
CA GLY A 275 16.65 2.82 -2.66
C GLY A 275 15.25 2.36 -2.25
N HIS A 276 14.56 3.14 -1.42
CA HIS A 276 13.18 2.89 -1.01
C HIS A 276 12.24 2.83 -2.23
N TYR A 277 12.39 3.81 -3.13
CA TYR A 277 11.59 3.91 -4.35
C TYR A 277 11.73 2.67 -5.25
N VAL A 278 12.98 2.22 -5.51
CA VAL A 278 13.23 1.03 -6.33
C VAL A 278 12.67 -0.23 -5.67
N ALA A 279 12.83 -0.38 -4.35
CA ALA A 279 12.26 -1.49 -3.61
C ALA A 279 10.72 -1.52 -3.69
N LYS A 280 10.08 -0.35 -3.58
CA LYS A 280 8.63 -0.20 -3.74
C LYS A 280 8.13 -0.56 -5.13
N LEU A 281 8.86 -0.13 -6.17
CA LEU A 281 8.53 -0.46 -7.54
C LEU A 281 8.67 -1.97 -7.81
N TRP A 282 9.72 -2.61 -7.26
CA TRP A 282 9.91 -4.05 -7.39
C TRP A 282 8.79 -4.83 -6.69
N GLU A 283 8.43 -4.45 -5.46
CA GLU A 283 7.29 -5.03 -4.73
C GLU A 283 5.99 -4.95 -5.56
N PHE A 284 5.68 -3.78 -6.12
CA PHE A 284 4.48 -3.59 -6.95
C PHE A 284 4.43 -4.51 -8.18
N VAL A 285 5.57 -4.82 -8.80
CA VAL A 285 5.64 -5.67 -9.99
C VAL A 285 5.71 -7.17 -9.64
N SER A 286 6.23 -7.52 -8.46
CA SER A 286 6.53 -8.91 -8.10
C SER A 286 5.51 -9.55 -7.15
N GLU A 287 4.76 -8.76 -6.37
CA GLU A 287 3.83 -9.28 -5.37
C GLU A 287 2.35 -9.21 -5.79
N ASP A 288 1.53 -10.07 -5.18
CA ASP A 288 0.08 -10.07 -5.35
C ASP A 288 -0.54 -8.76 -4.78
N PRO A 289 -1.60 -8.20 -5.40
CA PRO A 289 -2.16 -6.92 -4.96
C PRO A 289 -2.83 -6.97 -3.58
N ARG A 290 -2.66 -5.91 -2.78
CA ARG A 290 -3.21 -5.77 -1.43
C ARG A 290 -4.21 -4.62 -1.34
N GLU A 291 -5.11 -4.63 -0.35
CA GLU A 291 -6.11 -3.56 -0.16
C GLU A 291 -5.46 -2.18 0.03
N ALA A 292 -4.33 -2.08 0.73
CA ALA A 292 -3.57 -0.83 0.84
C ALA A 292 -3.09 -0.25 -0.53
N ASN A 293 -2.94 -1.10 -1.56
CA ASN A 293 -2.57 -0.66 -2.91
C ASN A 293 -3.74 0.00 -3.66
N THR A 294 -4.95 0.02 -3.09
CA THR A 294 -6.14 0.64 -3.71
C THR A 294 -6.33 2.12 -3.35
N GLU A 295 -5.63 2.64 -2.33
CA GLU A 295 -5.76 4.04 -1.88
C GLU A 295 -5.20 5.06 -2.89
N GLY A 296 -4.32 4.64 -3.79
CA GLY A 296 -3.71 5.49 -4.82
C GLY A 296 -4.32 5.35 -6.23
N GLY A 297 -5.39 4.55 -6.41
CA GLY A 297 -5.97 4.32 -7.74
C GLY A 297 -5.00 3.65 -8.73
N ILE A 298 -4.01 2.92 -8.23
CA ILE A 298 -2.87 2.37 -9.01
C ILE A 298 -3.26 1.17 -9.90
N PHE A 299 -4.56 0.83 -9.99
CA PHE A 299 -5.04 -0.15 -10.94
C PHE A 299 -5.45 0.52 -12.25
N PRO A 300 -4.69 0.33 -13.34
CA PRO A 300 -5.32 0.42 -14.65
C PRO A 300 -6.38 -0.68 -14.73
N ALA A 301 -7.61 -0.30 -15.01
CA ALA A 301 -8.68 -1.21 -15.43
C ALA A 301 -8.31 -1.84 -16.78
N ILE A 302 -7.37 -2.79 -16.79
CA ILE A 302 -6.98 -3.58 -17.96
C ILE A 302 -6.82 -5.03 -17.51
N PHE A 303 -7.90 -5.59 -16.96
CA PHE A 303 -8.18 -7.01 -17.12
C PHE A 303 -9.60 -7.10 -17.63
N GLY A 304 -9.71 -7.29 -18.95
CA GLY A 304 -10.97 -7.55 -19.61
C GLY A 304 -11.55 -8.88 -19.12
N THR A 305 -12.86 -8.87 -18.88
CA THR A 305 -13.72 -10.06 -18.98
C THR A 305 -13.71 -10.60 -20.40
#